data_AF-A0A7K2P4R0-F1
#
_entry.id   AF-A0A7K2P4R0-F1
#
_cell.length_a   1.000
_cell.length_b   1.000
_cell.length_c   1.000
_cell.angle_alpha   90.00
_cell.angle_beta   90.00
_cell.angle_gamma   90.00
#
_symmetry.space_group_name_H-M   'P 1'
#
loop_
_entity.id
_entity.type
_entity.pdbx_description
1 polymer ?
#
loop_
_entity_poly.entity_id
_entity_poly.type
_entity_poly.pdbx_seq_one_letter_code
_entity_poly.pdbx_strand_id
1 'polypeptide(L)'
;AKVRRDLLRFLIEAAERGDTVVGYGAPGKGNTLLNHCGIRPDLLAYTVDRNPYKHGRFTPGTRIPILSPERIAADRPDYVLVLPWNLREELVEQLSFVHEWGGRLVFPIPELSVVEAASEKGTA
;
A
#
# COMPACT_ATOMS: atom_id res chain seq x y z
N ALA A 1 11.12 13.92 8.81
CA ALA A 1 10.51 15.02 8.02
C ALA A 1 10.32 14.67 6.53
N LYS A 2 11.35 14.16 5.83
CA LYS A 2 11.27 13.83 4.39
C LYS A 2 10.24 12.72 4.08
N VAL A 3 10.37 11.54 4.68
CA VAL A 3 9.43 10.41 4.50
C VAL A 3 7.96 10.81 4.63
N ARG A 4 7.60 11.54 5.69
CA ARG A 4 6.22 12.04 5.89
C ARG A 4 5.76 12.93 4.74
N ARG A 5 6.60 13.88 4.31
CA ARG A 5 6.26 14.81 3.22
C ARG A 5 6.12 14.08 1.89
N ASP A 6 7.02 13.15 1.60
CA ASP A 6 7.03 12.41 0.34
C ASP A 6 5.82 11.45 0.26
N LEU A 7 5.50 10.75 1.35
CA LEU A 7 4.32 9.88 1.42
C LEU A 7 3.02 10.67 1.29
N LEU A 8 2.87 11.79 2.00
CA LEU A 8 1.66 12.61 1.88
C LEU A 8 1.52 13.19 0.47
N ARG A 9 2.60 13.69 -0.11
CA ARG A 9 2.61 14.19 -1.48
C ARG A 9 2.15 13.11 -2.46
N PHE A 10 2.74 11.92 -2.38
CA PHE A 10 2.38 10.80 -3.23
C PHE A 10 0.89 10.46 -3.14
N LEU A 11 0.34 10.34 -1.92
CA LEU A 11 -1.06 9.98 -1.74
C LEU A 11 -2.03 11.07 -2.22
N ILE A 12 -1.70 12.34 -1.99
CA ILE A 12 -2.51 13.47 -2.46
C ILE A 12 -2.49 13.53 -4.00
N GLU A 13 -1.31 13.44 -4.61
CA GLU A 13 -1.18 13.45 -6.08
C GLU A 13 -1.89 12.25 -6.73
N ALA A 14 -1.86 11.07 -6.10
CA ALA A 14 -2.63 9.91 -6.56
C ALA A 14 -4.14 10.20 -6.51
N ALA A 15 -4.65 10.72 -5.38
CA ALA A 15 -6.05 11.07 -5.24
C ALA A 15 -6.50 12.15 -6.24
N GLU A 16 -5.66 13.16 -6.50
CA GLU A 16 -5.93 14.23 -7.49
C GLU A 16 -6.00 13.70 -8.94
N ARG A 17 -5.28 12.61 -9.25
CA ARG A 17 -5.39 11.92 -10.55
C ARG A 17 -6.58 10.96 -10.62
N GLY A 18 -7.25 10.70 -9.50
CA GLY A 18 -8.29 9.67 -9.39
C GLY A 18 -7.74 8.25 -9.24
N ASP A 19 -6.44 8.09 -8.97
CA ASP A 19 -5.83 6.79 -8.73
C ASP A 19 -6.24 6.25 -7.35
N THR A 20 -6.52 4.94 -7.27
CA THR A 20 -6.89 4.26 -6.03
C THR A 20 -5.64 3.74 -5.31
N VAL A 21 -5.46 4.14 -4.04
CA VAL A 21 -4.41 3.61 -3.16
C VAL A 21 -5.00 2.79 -2.03
N VAL A 22 -4.48 1.57 -1.85
CA VAL A 22 -4.85 0.67 -0.75
C VAL A 22 -3.61 0.19 0.00
N GLY A 23 -3.78 -0.31 1.21
CA GLY A 23 -2.69 -0.83 2.03
C GLY A 23 -2.54 -2.35 1.94
N TYR A 24 -1.32 -2.83 2.11
CA TYR A 24 -1.04 -4.22 2.44
C TYR A 24 -0.37 -4.32 3.81
N GLY A 25 -0.95 -5.12 4.69
CA GLY A 25 -0.59 -5.34 6.09
C GLY A 25 -1.12 -4.25 7.03
N ALA A 26 -1.35 -4.62 8.29
CA ALA A 26 -1.66 -3.69 9.38
C ALA A 26 -0.74 -3.93 10.60
N PRO A 27 0.60 -3.79 10.47
CA PRO A 27 1.52 -3.96 11.59
C PRO A 27 1.54 -2.73 12.52
N GLY A 28 1.99 -2.91 13.76
CA GLY A 28 2.09 -1.80 14.73
C GLY A 28 2.90 -0.61 14.22
N LYS A 29 4.06 -0.86 13.59
CA LYS A 29 4.89 0.19 12.96
C LYS A 29 4.20 0.90 11.79
N GLY A 30 3.40 0.17 11.02
CA GLY A 30 2.58 0.74 9.94
C GLY A 30 1.54 1.70 10.51
N ASN A 31 0.86 1.30 11.58
CA ASN A 31 -0.10 2.16 12.28
C ASN A 31 0.56 3.42 12.85
N THR A 32 1.78 3.34 13.40
CA THR A 32 2.53 4.52 13.84
C THR A 32 2.81 5.47 12.68
N LEU A 33 3.27 4.95 11.53
CA LEU A 33 3.51 5.76 10.34
C LEU A 33 2.25 6.46 9.85
N LEU A 34 1.14 5.71 9.72
CA LEU A 34 -0.15 6.25 9.28
C LEU A 34 -0.65 7.35 10.21
N ASN A 35 -0.59 7.14 11.54
CA ASN A 35 -0.99 8.15 12.52
C ASN A 35 -0.07 9.38 12.49
N HIS A 36 1.25 9.19 12.41
CA HIS A 36 2.21 10.29 12.32
C HIS A 36 2.02 11.15 11.06
N CYS A 37 1.62 10.53 9.95
CA CYS A 37 1.32 11.25 8.72
C CYS A 37 -0.09 11.87 8.72
N GLY A 38 -1.00 11.41 9.57
CA GLY A 38 -2.40 11.84 9.56
C GLY A 38 -3.20 11.24 8.41
N ILE A 39 -2.77 10.08 7.89
CA ILE A 39 -3.44 9.40 6.77
C ILE A 39 -4.81 8.85 7.22
N ARG A 40 -5.79 8.94 6.33
CA ARG A 40 -7.21 8.62 6.57
C ARG A 40 -7.80 7.89 5.36
N PRO A 41 -9.03 7.33 5.46
CA PRO A 41 -9.62 6.52 4.40
C PRO A 41 -9.84 7.24 3.06
N ASP A 42 -9.85 8.57 3.04
CA ASP A 42 -9.90 9.38 1.82
C ASP A 42 -8.61 9.28 0.98
N LEU A 43 -7.46 9.00 1.61
CA LEU A 43 -6.17 8.82 0.93
C LEU A 43 -5.71 7.37 0.86
N LEU A 44 -6.22 6.50 1.74
CA LEU A 44 -5.91 5.07 1.77
C LEU A 44 -7.18 4.29 2.11
N ALA A 45 -7.91 3.87 1.06
CA ALA A 45 -9.30 3.41 1.17
C ALA A 45 -9.50 2.27 2.18
N TYR A 46 -8.59 1.30 2.18
CA TYR A 46 -8.52 0.20 3.12
C TYR A 46 -7.08 -0.32 3.21
N THR A 47 -6.81 -1.22 4.15
CA THR A 47 -5.64 -2.10 4.11
C THR A 47 -6.09 -3.55 4.20
N VAL A 48 -5.35 -4.48 3.61
CA VAL A 48 -5.57 -5.92 3.82
C VAL A 48 -4.59 -6.46 4.85
N ASP A 49 -4.91 -7.56 5.51
CA ASP A 49 -3.94 -8.28 6.34
C ASP A 49 -4.18 -9.78 6.22
N ARG A 50 -3.12 -10.59 6.28
CA ARG A 50 -3.27 -12.06 6.24
C ARG A 50 -3.93 -12.61 7.51
N ASN A 51 -3.86 -11.89 8.63
CA ASN A 51 -4.43 -12.31 9.89
C ASN A 51 -5.97 -12.12 9.89
N PRO A 52 -6.78 -13.21 9.87
CA PRO A 52 -8.24 -13.12 9.80
C PRO A 52 -8.86 -12.42 11.01
N TYR A 53 -8.20 -12.46 12.17
CA TYR A 53 -8.67 -11.75 13.35
C TYR A 53 -8.76 -10.24 13.11
N LYS A 54 -8.00 -9.66 12.18
CA LYS A 54 -8.07 -8.22 11.92
C LYS A 54 -9.20 -7.83 10.97
N HIS A 55 -9.75 -8.79 10.21
CA HIS A 55 -10.75 -8.49 9.19
C HIS A 55 -12.03 -7.91 9.81
N GLY A 56 -12.63 -6.92 9.15
CA GLY A 56 -13.81 -6.20 9.65
C GLY A 56 -13.51 -5.22 10.78
N ARG A 57 -12.24 -5.07 11.19
CA ARG A 57 -11.79 -4.06 12.16
C ARG A 57 -11.15 -2.88 11.44
N PHE A 58 -10.66 -1.93 12.21
CA PHE A 58 -10.02 -0.72 11.70
C PHE A 58 -8.63 -0.56 12.31
N THR A 59 -7.73 0.11 11.59
CA THR A 59 -6.46 0.55 12.16
C THR A 59 -6.71 1.52 13.33
N PRO A 60 -5.99 1.39 14.45
CA PRO A 60 -6.12 2.31 15.58
C PRO A 60 -5.77 3.75 15.19
N GLY A 61 -6.59 4.71 15.64
CA GLY A 61 -6.41 6.14 15.39
C GLY A 61 -6.83 6.58 13.98
N THR A 62 -6.26 5.98 12.93
CA THR A 62 -6.56 6.37 11.54
C THR A 62 -7.88 5.82 11.00
N ARG A 63 -8.44 4.80 11.65
CA ARG A 63 -9.74 4.19 11.31
C ARG A 63 -9.84 3.72 9.85
N ILE A 64 -8.75 3.19 9.32
CA ILE A 64 -8.72 2.59 7.97
C ILE A 64 -9.22 1.15 8.08
N PRO A 65 -10.24 0.74 7.30
CA PRO A 65 -10.80 -0.61 7.40
C PRO A 65 -9.75 -1.66 7.03
N ILE A 66 -9.77 -2.79 7.74
CA ILE A 66 -8.88 -3.92 7.51
C ILE A 66 -9.69 -5.06 6.88
N LEU A 67 -9.30 -5.46 5.68
CA LEU A 67 -10.00 -6.45 4.86
C LEU A 67 -9.13 -7.70 4.61
N SER A 68 -9.70 -8.68 3.92
CA SER A 68 -8.98 -9.88 3.50
C SER A 68 -8.11 -9.62 2.26
N PRO A 69 -6.97 -10.33 2.07
CA PRO A 69 -6.05 -10.09 0.96
C PRO A 69 -6.68 -10.23 -0.43
N GLU A 70 -7.69 -11.09 -0.58
CA GLU A 70 -8.39 -11.35 -1.84
C GLU A 70 -9.03 -10.08 -2.43
N ARG A 71 -9.31 -9.08 -1.58
CA ARG A 71 -9.86 -7.80 -2.00
C ARG A 71 -8.95 -7.05 -3.00
N ILE A 72 -7.63 -7.19 -2.90
CA ILE A 72 -6.70 -6.52 -3.83
C ILE A 72 -6.94 -6.98 -5.27
N ALA A 73 -7.05 -8.29 -5.49
CA ALA A 73 -7.27 -8.85 -6.83
C ALA A 73 -8.67 -8.52 -7.38
N ALA A 74 -9.66 -8.39 -6.50
CA ALA A 74 -11.03 -8.01 -6.87
C ALA A 74 -11.13 -6.53 -7.29
N ASP A 75 -10.52 -5.63 -6.50
CA ASP A 75 -10.65 -4.19 -6.71
C ASP A 75 -9.64 -3.63 -7.73
N ARG A 76 -8.53 -4.33 -7.95
CA ARG A 76 -7.47 -3.94 -8.90
C ARG A 76 -7.00 -2.48 -8.72
N PRO A 77 -6.49 -2.11 -7.53
CA PRO A 77 -6.07 -0.74 -7.24
C PRO A 77 -4.84 -0.35 -8.06
N ASP A 78 -4.69 0.95 -8.34
CA ASP A 78 -3.52 1.50 -9.02
C ASP A 78 -2.25 1.38 -8.17
N TYR A 79 -2.39 1.54 -6.85
CA TYR A 79 -1.28 1.44 -5.91
C TYR A 79 -1.60 0.60 -4.67
N VAL A 80 -0.63 -0.22 -4.28
CA VAL A 80 -0.64 -0.98 -3.02
C VAL A 80 0.51 -0.49 -2.13
N LEU A 81 0.18 0.28 -1.09
CA LEU A 81 1.11 0.76 -0.07
C LEU A 81 1.46 -0.37 0.91
N VAL A 82 2.72 -0.82 0.88
CA VAL A 82 3.20 -1.95 1.67
C VAL A 82 3.70 -1.48 3.05
N LEU A 83 2.91 -1.74 4.10
CA LEU A 83 3.21 -1.32 5.48
C LEU A 83 4.19 -2.23 6.24
N PRO A 84 4.30 -3.55 5.95
CA PRO A 84 5.39 -4.40 6.43
C PRO A 84 6.67 -4.21 5.59
N TRP A 85 7.16 -2.98 5.44
CA TRP A 85 8.30 -2.64 4.56
C TRP A 85 9.62 -3.39 4.84
N ASN A 86 9.73 -4.07 5.99
CA ASN A 86 10.88 -4.93 6.29
C ASN A 86 10.88 -6.26 5.52
N LEU A 87 9.74 -6.67 4.96
CA LEU A 87 9.58 -7.89 4.18
C LEU A 87 9.57 -7.57 2.68
N ARG A 88 10.32 -6.55 2.25
CA ARG A 88 10.23 -6.00 0.90
C ARG A 88 10.43 -7.06 -0.18
N GLU A 89 11.49 -7.85 -0.08
CA GLU A 89 11.83 -8.87 -1.08
C GLU A 89 10.71 -9.92 -1.22
N GLU A 90 10.28 -10.51 -0.11
CA GLU A 90 9.19 -11.48 -0.06
C GLU A 90 7.87 -10.89 -0.59
N LEU A 91 7.54 -9.66 -0.19
CA LEU A 91 6.27 -9.03 -0.57
C LEU A 91 6.25 -8.55 -2.02
N VAL A 92 7.39 -8.22 -2.62
CA VAL A 92 7.47 -7.93 -4.05
C VAL A 92 7.17 -9.19 -4.86
N GLU A 93 7.74 -10.33 -4.49
CA GLU A 93 7.44 -11.61 -5.14
C GLU A 93 5.97 -12.02 -4.93
N GLN A 94 5.51 -11.99 -3.68
CA GLN A 94 4.18 -12.43 -3.29
C GLN A 94 3.05 -11.55 -3.86
N LEU A 95 3.31 -10.26 -4.08
CA LEU A 95 2.35 -9.30 -4.63
C LEU A 95 2.64 -8.97 -6.10
N SER A 96 3.48 -9.74 -6.78
CA SER A 96 3.82 -9.54 -8.20
C SER A 96 2.60 -9.55 -9.12
N PHE A 97 1.55 -10.30 -8.76
CA PHE A 97 0.26 -10.34 -9.46
C PHE A 97 -0.41 -8.95 -9.58
N VAL A 98 -0.05 -7.99 -8.71
CA VAL A 98 -0.54 -6.60 -8.79
C VAL A 98 -0.20 -5.93 -10.12
N HIS A 99 0.88 -6.36 -10.76
CA HIS A 99 1.30 -5.85 -12.05
C HIS A 99 0.43 -6.34 -13.22
N GLU A 100 -0.35 -7.41 -13.06
CA GLU A 100 -1.18 -7.99 -14.14
C GLU A 100 -2.25 -7.03 -14.67
N TRP A 101 -2.68 -6.06 -13.86
CA TRP A 101 -3.60 -4.99 -14.28
C TRP A 101 -2.93 -3.61 -14.34
N GLY A 102 -1.60 -3.55 -14.24
CA GLY A 102 -0.85 -2.29 -14.22
C GLY A 102 -0.75 -1.62 -12.85
N GLY A 103 -1.22 -2.26 -11.78
CA GLY A 103 -1.03 -1.80 -10.41
C GLY A 103 0.44 -1.80 -10.00
N ARG A 104 0.80 -0.98 -9.01
CA ARG A 104 2.18 -0.83 -8.53
C ARG A 104 2.30 -0.93 -7.02
N LEU A 105 3.39 -1.53 -6.55
CA LEU A 105 3.68 -1.61 -5.11
C LEU A 105 4.44 -0.37 -4.66
N VAL A 106 4.08 0.18 -3.50
CA VAL A 106 4.70 1.39 -2.95
C VAL A 106 5.27 1.09 -1.57
N PHE A 107 6.55 1.36 -1.38
CA PHE A 107 7.24 1.21 -0.10
C PHE A 107 7.56 2.60 0.47
N PRO A 108 7.06 2.95 1.67
CA PRO A 108 7.23 4.31 2.21
C PRO A 108 8.60 4.56 2.88
N ILE A 109 9.34 3.49 3.22
CA ILE A 109 10.56 3.53 4.03
C ILE A 109 11.58 2.55 3.43
N PRO A 110 12.90 2.86 3.42
CA PRO A 110 13.56 4.05 3.99
C PRO A 110 13.31 5.34 3.23
N GLU A 111 13.06 5.24 1.93
CA GLU A 111 12.62 6.32 1.06
C GLU A 111 11.41 5.84 0.26
N LEU A 112 10.53 6.77 -0.13
CA LEU A 112 9.37 6.41 -0.93
C LEU A 112 9.86 5.86 -2.28
N SER A 113 9.47 4.62 -2.56
CA SER A 113 9.81 3.94 -3.81
C SER A 113 8.59 3.23 -4.36
N VAL A 114 8.45 3.29 -5.68
CA VAL A 114 7.43 2.57 -6.44
C VAL A 114 8.14 1.43 -7.16
N VAL A 115 7.61 0.23 -7.03
CA VAL A 115 8.09 -0.94 -7.77
C VAL A 115 7.39 -0.93 -9.11
N GLU A 116 8.18 -0.71 -10.16
CA GLU A 116 7.72 -0.86 -11.54
C GLU A 116 7.63 -2.35 -11.89
N ALA A 117 6.69 -2.70 -12.77
CA ALA A 117 6.68 -4.04 -13.33
C ALA A 117 8.02 -4.31 -14.01
N ALA A 118 8.57 -5.51 -13.86
CA ALA A 118 9.73 -5.90 -14.64
C ALA A 118 9.35 -5.79 -16.12
N SER A 119 9.87 -4.77 -16.82
CA SER A 119 9.80 -4.74 -18.28
C SER A 119 10.34 -6.07 -18.75
N GLU A 120 9.56 -6.79 -19.55
CA GLU A 120 10.08 -7.88 -20.36
C GLU A 120 11.36 -7.35 -20.99
N LYS A 121 12.50 -7.90 -20.59
CA LYS A 121 13.76 -7.62 -21.27
C LYS A 121 13.51 -8.06 -22.70
N GLY A 122 13.52 -7.10 -23.61
CA GLY A 122 13.41 -7.35 -25.04
C GLY A 122 14.35 -8.49 -25.40
N THR A 123 13.77 -9.55 -25.94
CA THR A 123 14.53 -10.54 -26.69
C THR A 123 15.05 -9.81 -27.92
N ALA A 124 16.35 -9.51 -27.90
CA ALA A 124 17.15 -9.24 -29.08
C ALA A 124 18.20 -10.34 -29.18
#